data_AF-A0A535RM82-F1
#
_entry.id   AF-A0A535RM82-F1
#
_cell.length_a   1.000
_cell.length_b   1.000
_cell.length_c   1.000
_cell.angle_alpha   90.00
_cell.angle_beta   90.00
_cell.angle_gamma   90.00
#
_symmetry.space_group_name_H-M   'P 1'
#
loop_
_entity.id
_entity.type
_entity.pdbx_description
1 polymer ?
#
loop_
_entity_poly.entity_id
_entity_poly.type
_entity_poly.pdbx_seq_one_letter_code
_entity_poly.pdbx_strand_id
1 'polypeptide(L)'
;MIDLQDPTLKERLRRRTPEGRYEISEIDLVLAIRAFEANENREGSRMLSEVLLERSAPEFQRHTWGLRHRPELREEAIANMGEHLLREAMNPKEIFITQNFIHYLRCLCVDEFNRMLRQEGLRYPRHQPMSLTRRTHMNTCTRVKKACVS
;
A
#
# COMPACT_ATOMS: atom_id res chain seq x y z
N MET A 1 -13.08 -13.70 12.83
CA MET A 1 -13.75 -12.96 11.73
C MET A 1 -14.25 -11.65 12.30
N ILE A 2 -14.03 -10.53 11.61
CA ILE A 2 -14.50 -9.21 12.08
C ILE A 2 -16.03 -9.19 11.99
N ASP A 3 -16.70 -8.80 13.07
CA ASP A 3 -18.15 -8.64 13.11
C ASP A 3 -18.54 -7.17 12.91
N LEU A 4 -19.24 -6.87 11.82
CA LEU A 4 -19.68 -5.51 11.48
C LEU A 4 -20.81 -5.00 12.38
N GLN A 5 -21.52 -5.90 13.07
CA GLN A 5 -22.59 -5.54 14.00
C GLN A 5 -22.08 -5.23 15.40
N ASP A 6 -20.79 -5.48 15.68
CA ASP A 6 -20.16 -5.11 16.94
C ASP A 6 -20.14 -3.58 17.09
N PRO A 7 -20.88 -3.00 18.06
CA PRO A 7 -20.94 -1.55 18.24
C PRO A 7 -19.58 -0.95 18.62
N THR A 8 -18.67 -1.76 19.14
CA THR A 8 -17.31 -1.34 19.55
C THR A 8 -16.29 -1.45 18.41
N LEU A 9 -16.67 -2.01 17.25
CA LEU A 9 -15.73 -2.30 16.16
C LEU A 9 -14.95 -1.06 15.73
N LYS A 10 -15.63 0.08 15.53
CA LYS A 10 -14.98 1.33 15.09
C LYS A 10 -13.87 1.78 16.06
N GLU A 11 -14.08 1.60 17.36
CA GLU A 11 -13.07 1.94 18.37
C GLU A 11 -11.91 0.95 18.33
N ARG A 12 -12.21 -0.35 18.25
CA ARG A 12 -11.20 -1.43 18.17
C ARG A 12 -10.33 -1.32 16.93
N LEU A 13 -10.90 -0.90 15.80
CA LEU A 13 -10.19 -0.60 14.56
C LEU A 13 -9.20 0.57 14.70
N ARG A 14 -9.40 1.48 15.66
CA ARG A 14 -8.49 2.61 15.91
C ARG A 14 -7.57 2.37 17.10
N ARG A 15 -7.96 1.48 18.01
CA ARG A 15 -7.23 1.20 19.24
C ARG A 15 -5.87 0.58 18.94
N ARG A 16 -4.86 1.09 19.65
CA ARG A 16 -3.52 0.52 19.68
C ARG A 16 -3.27 -0.18 21.00
N THR A 17 -2.52 -1.27 20.95
CA THR A 17 -1.99 -1.95 22.12
C THR A 17 -0.86 -1.12 22.75
N PRO A 18 -0.43 -1.41 23.99
CA PRO A 18 0.70 -0.74 24.62
C PRO A 18 2.00 -0.81 23.80
N GLU A 19 2.17 -1.84 22.97
CA GLU A 19 3.30 -2.03 22.05
C GLU A 19 3.19 -1.18 20.77
N GLY A 20 2.13 -0.37 20.65
CA GLY A 20 1.91 0.55 19.53
C GLY A 20 1.33 -0.09 18.26
N ARG A 21 1.00 -1.39 18.29
CA ARG A 21 0.32 -2.10 17.19
C ARG A 21 -1.18 -1.90 17.28
N TYR A 22 -1.92 -2.06 16.18
CA TYR A 22 -3.38 -2.05 16.26
C TYR A 22 -3.92 -3.32 16.92
N GLU A 23 -5.02 -3.19 17.67
CA GLU A 23 -5.71 -4.34 18.27
C GLU A 23 -6.17 -5.34 17.20
N ILE A 24 -6.79 -4.83 16.13
CA ILE A 24 -7.06 -5.57 14.89
C ILE A 24 -5.92 -5.27 13.93
N SER A 25 -5.11 -6.26 13.57
CA SER A 25 -3.94 -6.05 12.71
C SER A 25 -4.33 -5.75 11.25
N GLU A 26 -3.41 -5.21 10.46
CA GLU A 26 -3.61 -5.02 9.02
C GLU A 26 -3.76 -6.36 8.29
N ILE A 27 -3.12 -7.41 8.79
CA ILE A 27 -3.28 -8.77 8.23
C ILE A 27 -4.72 -9.25 8.47
N ASP A 28 -5.25 -9.08 9.69
CA ASP A 28 -6.63 -9.43 10.00
C ASP A 28 -7.63 -8.62 9.17
N LEU A 29 -7.33 -7.34 8.91
CA LEU A 29 -8.11 -6.49 8.01
C LEU A 29 -8.14 -7.05 6.59
N VAL A 30 -6.98 -7.40 6.02
CA VAL A 30 -6.90 -7.96 4.66
C VAL A 30 -7.66 -9.28 4.55
N LEU A 31 -7.52 -10.16 5.55
CA LEU A 31 -8.25 -11.43 5.58
C LEU A 31 -9.77 -11.20 5.69
N ALA A 32 -10.20 -10.22 6.49
CA ALA A 32 -11.60 -9.86 6.61
C ALA A 32 -12.16 -9.24 5.31
N ILE A 33 -11.41 -8.35 4.65
CA ILE A 33 -11.79 -7.79 3.33
C ILE A 33 -12.05 -8.93 2.34
N ARG A 34 -11.13 -9.89 2.23
CA ARG A 34 -11.30 -11.05 1.34
C ARG A 34 -12.52 -11.90 1.69
N ALA A 35 -12.77 -12.10 2.99
CA ALA A 35 -13.94 -12.85 3.44
C ALA A 35 -15.26 -12.13 3.11
N PHE A 36 -15.31 -10.79 3.24
CA PHE A 36 -16.50 -10.01 2.86
C PHE A 36 -16.70 -9.96 1.35
N GLU A 37 -15.63 -9.83 0.55
CA GLU A 37 -15.67 -9.93 -0.91
C GLU A 37 -16.21 -11.29 -1.37
N ALA A 38 -15.72 -12.39 -0.78
CA ALA A 38 -16.18 -13.74 -1.08
C ALA A 38 -17.67 -13.99 -0.73
N ASN A 39 -18.20 -13.25 0.24
CA ASN A 39 -19.60 -13.31 0.65
C ASN A 39 -20.47 -12.22 -0.04
N GLU A 40 -19.96 -11.56 -1.07
CA GLU A 40 -20.62 -10.46 -1.79
C GLU A 40 -21.05 -9.27 -0.90
N ASN A 41 -20.47 -9.17 0.30
CA ASN A 41 -20.74 -8.08 1.23
C ASN A 41 -19.85 -6.87 0.91
N ARG A 42 -20.28 -6.12 -0.11
CA ARG A 42 -19.57 -4.94 -0.61
C ARG A 42 -19.48 -3.79 0.39
N GLU A 43 -20.45 -3.66 1.28
CA GLU A 43 -20.43 -2.61 2.30
C GLU A 43 -19.34 -2.88 3.34
N GLY A 44 -19.26 -4.11 3.83
CA GLY A 44 -18.22 -4.57 4.73
C GLY A 44 -16.83 -4.47 4.12
N SER A 45 -16.67 -4.96 2.90
CA SER A 45 -15.37 -4.92 2.20
C SER A 45 -14.91 -3.49 1.94
N ARG A 46 -15.82 -2.60 1.55
CA ARG A 46 -15.54 -1.17 1.36
C ARG A 46 -15.12 -0.50 2.66
N MET A 47 -15.86 -0.68 3.74
CA MET A 47 -15.56 -0.05 5.04
C MET A 47 -14.18 -0.45 5.54
N LEU A 48 -13.84 -1.74 5.48
CA LEU A 48 -12.52 -2.22 5.89
C LEU A 48 -11.40 -1.77 4.94
N SER A 49 -11.69 -1.62 3.65
CA SER A 49 -10.75 -1.07 2.67
C SER A 49 -10.40 0.40 2.98
N GLU A 50 -11.39 1.20 3.36
CA GLU A 50 -11.18 2.60 3.79
C GLU A 50 -10.28 2.67 5.03
N VAL A 51 -10.48 1.78 6.01
CA VAL A 51 -9.62 1.69 7.21
C VAL A 51 -8.19 1.27 6.84
N LEU A 52 -8.04 0.33 5.91
CA LEU A 52 -6.73 -0.11 5.44
C LEU A 52 -5.95 1.04 4.78
N LEU A 53 -6.63 1.87 3.98
CA LEU A 53 -6.05 3.07 3.37
C LEU A 53 -5.68 4.11 4.43
N GLU A 54 -6.56 4.38 5.40
CA GLU A 54 -6.31 5.33 6.49
C GLU A 54 -5.03 4.97 7.25
N ARG A 55 -4.86 3.69 7.61
CA ARG A 55 -3.67 3.20 8.33
C ARG A 55 -2.40 3.22 7.47
N SER A 56 -2.53 3.11 6.16
CA SER A 56 -1.40 3.11 5.22
C SER A 56 -0.97 4.52 4.81
N ALA A 57 -1.83 5.52 5.00
CA ALA A 57 -1.60 6.91 4.60
C ALA A 57 -0.27 7.50 5.12
N PRO A 58 0.15 7.29 6.39
CA PRO A 58 1.44 7.79 6.87
C PRO A 58 2.63 7.27 6.06
N GLU A 59 2.60 6.02 5.63
CA GLU A 59 3.70 5.42 4.85
C GLU A 59 3.69 5.95 3.40
N PHE A 60 2.50 6.13 2.81
CA PHE A 60 2.35 6.78 1.50
C PHE A 60 2.89 8.22 1.52
N GLN A 61 2.52 8.99 2.54
CA GLN A 61 2.99 10.37 2.71
C GLN A 61 4.51 10.44 2.89
N ARG A 62 5.09 9.50 3.65
CA ARG A 62 6.54 9.43 3.88
C ARG A 62 7.31 9.20 2.58
N HIS A 63 6.86 8.25 1.76
CA HIS A 63 7.54 7.92 0.50
C HIS A 63 7.37 9.01 -0.57
N THR A 64 6.25 9.72 -0.54
CA THR A 64 5.94 10.77 -1.51
C THR A 64 6.44 12.15 -1.09
N TRP A 65 7.10 12.27 0.07
CA TRP A 65 7.62 13.55 0.59
C TRP A 65 8.57 14.26 -0.38
N GLY A 66 9.32 13.51 -1.19
CA GLY A 66 10.18 14.08 -2.24
C GLY A 66 9.43 14.90 -3.31
N LEU A 67 8.10 14.75 -3.39
CA LEU A 67 7.21 15.50 -4.28
C LEU A 67 6.43 16.60 -3.56
N ARG A 68 6.82 17.01 -2.34
CA ARG A 68 6.14 18.11 -1.62
C ARG A 68 6.03 19.42 -2.43
N HIS A 69 6.92 19.63 -3.40
CA HIS A 69 6.93 20.79 -4.29
C HIS A 69 6.06 20.61 -5.54
N ARG A 70 5.44 19.44 -5.72
CA ARG A 70 4.57 19.06 -6.84
C ARG A 70 3.33 18.34 -6.28
N PRO A 71 2.38 19.09 -5.70
CA PRO A 71 1.25 18.50 -4.97
C PRO A 71 0.37 17.59 -5.84
N GLU A 72 0.13 17.96 -7.10
CA GLU A 72 -0.66 17.15 -8.04
C GLU A 72 -0.05 15.75 -8.26
N LEU A 73 1.25 15.69 -8.57
CA LEU A 73 1.96 14.41 -8.73
C LEU A 73 2.03 13.62 -7.42
N ARG A 74 2.10 14.30 -6.27
CA ARG A 74 2.08 13.65 -4.97
C ARG A 74 0.72 12.98 -4.71
N GLU A 75 -0.37 13.67 -5.00
CA GLU A 75 -1.74 13.14 -4.85
C GLU A 75 -1.95 11.95 -5.78
N GLU A 76 -1.51 12.05 -7.04
CA GLU A 76 -1.55 10.95 -8.00
C GLU A 76 -0.73 9.73 -7.51
N ALA A 77 0.46 9.97 -6.95
CA ALA A 77 1.27 8.90 -6.35
C ALA A 77 0.51 8.14 -5.26
N ILE A 78 -0.11 8.89 -4.34
CA ILE A 78 -0.83 8.35 -3.20
C ILE A 78 -2.06 7.58 -3.69
N ALA A 79 -2.78 8.11 -4.68
CA ALA A 79 -3.91 7.43 -5.30
C ALA A 79 -3.49 6.10 -5.95
N ASN A 80 -2.40 6.10 -6.73
CA ASN A 80 -1.87 4.90 -7.37
C ASN A 80 -1.42 3.84 -6.34
N MET A 81 -0.78 4.26 -5.26
CA MET A 81 -0.41 3.37 -4.15
C MET A 81 -1.65 2.77 -3.47
N GLY A 82 -2.67 3.59 -3.21
CA GLY A 82 -3.92 3.16 -2.62
C GLY A 82 -4.66 2.15 -3.50
N GLU A 83 -4.79 2.43 -4.80
CA GLU A 83 -5.42 1.53 -5.76
C GLU A 83 -4.69 0.18 -5.84
N HIS A 84 -3.36 0.21 -5.94
CA HIS A 84 -2.56 -1.03 -5.95
C HIS A 84 -2.78 -1.82 -4.65
N LEU A 85 -2.72 -1.15 -3.50
CA LEU A 85 -2.91 -1.80 -2.20
C LEU A 85 -4.27 -2.50 -2.13
N LEU A 86 -5.35 -1.82 -2.51
CA LEU A 86 -6.70 -2.40 -2.48
C LEU A 86 -6.84 -3.57 -3.44
N ARG A 87 -6.32 -3.45 -4.67
CA ARG A 87 -6.35 -4.53 -5.66
C ARG A 87 -5.72 -5.82 -5.12
N GLU A 88 -4.56 -5.71 -4.48
CA GLU A 88 -3.85 -6.88 -3.95
C GLU A 88 -4.41 -7.36 -2.60
N ALA A 89 -4.97 -6.46 -1.78
CA ALA A 89 -5.71 -6.84 -0.59
C ALA A 89 -6.93 -7.71 -0.92
N MET A 90 -7.62 -7.42 -2.03
CA MET A 90 -8.77 -8.20 -2.50
C MET A 90 -8.36 -9.47 -3.26
N ASN A 91 -7.13 -9.56 -3.77
CA ASN A 91 -6.65 -10.70 -4.55
C ASN A 91 -6.29 -11.90 -3.65
N PRO A 92 -7.06 -13.01 -3.64
CA PRO A 92 -6.77 -14.15 -2.77
C PRO A 92 -5.46 -14.88 -3.12
N LYS A 93 -4.91 -14.67 -4.32
CA LYS A 93 -3.64 -15.26 -4.75
C LYS A 93 -2.43 -14.49 -4.25
N GLU A 94 -2.60 -13.27 -3.75
CA GLU A 94 -1.51 -12.48 -3.19
C GLU A 94 -1.30 -12.86 -1.73
N ILE A 95 -0.19 -13.55 -1.46
CA ILE A 95 0.11 -14.13 -0.14
C ILE A 95 1.05 -13.21 0.65
N PHE A 96 1.89 -12.42 -0.03
CA PHE A 96 2.94 -11.65 0.62
C PHE A 96 2.36 -10.57 1.55
N ILE A 97 1.26 -9.93 1.15
CA ILE A 97 0.54 -8.94 1.96
C ILE A 97 0.03 -9.50 3.29
N THR A 98 -0.36 -10.78 3.33
CA THR A 98 -0.83 -11.46 4.55
C THR A 98 0.28 -12.08 5.39
N GLN A 99 1.48 -12.26 4.83
CA GLN A 99 2.64 -12.77 5.56
C GLN A 99 3.39 -11.65 6.28
N ASN A 100 3.54 -10.49 5.64
CA ASN A 100 4.24 -9.35 6.22
C ASN A 100 3.74 -8.04 5.60
N PHE A 101 2.63 -7.53 6.15
CA PHE A 101 1.98 -6.32 5.63
C PHE A 101 2.91 -5.10 5.60
N ILE A 102 3.69 -4.87 6.66
CA ILE A 102 4.57 -3.69 6.74
C ILE A 102 5.66 -3.75 5.67
N HIS A 103 6.27 -4.92 5.47
CA HIS A 103 7.29 -5.08 4.43
C HIS A 103 6.69 -4.97 3.03
N TYR A 104 5.53 -5.59 2.80
CA TYR A 104 4.76 -5.47 1.57
C TYR A 104 4.47 -4.00 1.24
N LEU A 105 3.94 -3.23 2.20
CA LEU A 105 3.55 -1.84 2.01
C LEU A 105 4.75 -0.97 1.60
N ARG A 106 5.91 -1.17 2.23
CA ARG A 106 7.15 -0.47 1.87
C ARG A 106 7.58 -0.76 0.44
N CYS A 107 7.55 -2.03 0.03
CA CYS A 107 7.90 -2.43 -1.33
C CYS A 107 6.94 -1.79 -2.35
N LEU A 108 5.63 -1.85 -2.09
CA LEU A 108 4.62 -1.21 -2.92
C LEU A 108 4.86 0.29 -3.08
N CYS A 109 5.10 1.01 -1.98
CA CYS A 109 5.37 2.44 -2.00
C CYS A 109 6.59 2.78 -2.86
N VAL A 110 7.69 2.03 -2.71
CA VAL A 110 8.91 2.25 -3.48
C VAL A 110 8.67 1.97 -4.98
N ASP A 111 7.95 0.91 -5.30
CA ASP A 111 7.71 0.51 -6.68
C ASP A 111 6.79 1.49 -7.42
N GLU A 112 5.67 1.88 -6.81
CA GLU A 112 4.74 2.85 -7.40
C GLU A 112 5.34 4.25 -7.49
N PHE A 113 6.09 4.69 -6.47
CA PHE A 113 6.79 5.96 -6.53
C PHE A 113 7.81 5.99 -7.67
N ASN A 114 8.63 4.94 -7.81
CA ASN A 114 9.59 4.85 -8.91
C ASN A 114 8.90 4.73 -10.28
N ARG A 115 7.73 4.08 -10.35
CA ARG A 115 6.94 3.99 -11.58
C ARG A 115 6.46 5.37 -12.03
N MET A 116 5.88 6.15 -11.13
CA MET A 116 5.42 7.51 -11.44
C MET A 116 6.59 8.43 -11.82
N LEU A 117 7.71 8.38 -11.07
CA LEU A 117 8.89 9.15 -11.47
C LEU A 117 9.36 8.82 -12.89
N ARG A 118 9.35 7.53 -13.27
CA ARG A 118 9.71 7.12 -14.65
C ARG A 118 8.73 7.64 -15.70
N GLN A 119 7.44 7.69 -15.41
CA GLN A 119 6.41 8.25 -16.30
C GLN A 119 6.65 9.75 -16.52
N GLU A 120 7.01 10.46 -15.45
CA GLU A 120 7.37 11.89 -15.48
C GLU A 120 8.76 12.18 -16.05
N GLY A 121 9.49 11.17 -16.53
CA GLY A 121 10.87 11.31 -17.02
C GLY A 121 11.90 11.63 -15.93
N LEU A 122 11.53 11.51 -14.65
CA LEU A 122 12.36 11.73 -13.47
C LEU A 122 13.05 10.42 -13.03
N ARG A 123 14.15 10.53 -12.29
CA ARG A 123 14.83 9.39 -11.63
C ARG A 123 15.12 9.77 -10.18
N TYR A 124 14.78 8.89 -9.24
CA TYR A 124 15.26 9.02 -7.86
C TYR A 124 16.67 8.44 -7.75
N PRO A 125 17.70 9.20 -7.33
CA PRO A 125 19.02 8.63 -7.11
C PRO A 125 18.98 7.68 -5.91
N ARG A 126 19.36 6.41 -6.09
CA ARG A 126 19.44 5.42 -4.98
C ARG A 126 20.56 5.73 -3.95
N HIS A 127 21.42 6.73 -4.20
CA HIS A 127 22.63 6.97 -3.40
C HIS A 127 22.88 8.44 -3.01
N GLN A 128 21.87 9.31 -2.98
CA GLN A 128 22.05 10.69 -2.51
C GLN A 128 20.84 11.20 -1.72
N PRO A 129 21.05 11.89 -0.58
CA PRO A 129 19.97 12.60 0.08
C PRO A 129 19.48 13.75 -0.80
N MET A 130 18.15 13.82 -0.95
CA MET A 130 17.34 14.89 -1.56
C MET A 130 18.04 15.86 -2.52
N SER A 131 18.27 15.43 -3.77
CA SER A 131 18.24 16.35 -4.91
C SER A 131 17.78 15.62 -6.17
N LEU A 132 16.73 16.14 -6.82
CA LEU A 132 16.20 15.63 -8.08
C LEU A 132 17.10 16.11 -9.22
N THR A 133 17.90 15.23 -9.81
CA THR A 133 18.70 15.52 -11.00
C THR A 133 17.98 15.04 -12.26
N ARG A 134 17.89 15.91 -13.28
CA ARG A 134 17.35 15.57 -14.61
C ARG A 134 18.32 14.67 -15.39
N ARG A 135 17.76 13.77 -16.20
CA ARG A 135 18.43 12.69 -16.96
C ARG A 135 19.73 13.08 -17.69
N THR A 136 20.71 12.18 -17.60
CA THR A 136 21.51 11.72 -18.74
C THR A 136 21.31 10.21 -18.93
N HIS A 137 21.22 9.79 -20.19
CA HIS A 137 20.97 8.43 -20.66
C HIS A 137 21.93 7.38 -20.07
N MET A 138 21.43 6.19 -19.71
CA MET A 138 22.00 4.88 -20.11
C MET A 138 21.22 3.67 -19.56
N ASN A 139 21.44 2.55 -20.25
CA ASN A 139 20.61 1.36 -20.42
C ASN A 139 20.57 0.35 -19.25
N THR A 140 19.56 -0.51 -19.34
CA THR A 140 19.43 -1.92 -18.84
C THR A 140 19.58 -2.22 -17.35
N CYS A 141 18.50 -2.76 -16.75
CA CYS A 141 18.59 -4.01 -15.97
C CYS A 141 17.20 -4.67 -15.79
N THR A 142 17.02 -5.73 -16.57
CA THR A 142 16.23 -6.97 -16.43
C THR A 142 15.20 -7.16 -15.29
N ARG A 143 13.95 -7.25 -15.76
CA ARG A 143 12.86 -8.18 -15.42
C ARG A 143 13.32 -9.49 -14.72
N VAL A 144 12.79 -9.77 -13.52
CA VAL A 144 12.65 -11.14 -12.98
C VAL A 144 11.23 -11.31 -12.42
N LYS A 145 10.31 -11.70 -13.31
CA LYS A 145 9.08 -12.43 -12.98
C LYS A 145 8.98 -13.55 -14.00
N LYS A 146 9.39 -14.75 -13.60
CA LYS A 146 9.26 -16.09 -14.22
C LYS A 146 10.20 -16.99 -13.41
N ALA A 147 9.88 -18.19 -12.97
CA ALA A 147 8.68 -19.00 -12.95
C ALA A 147 9.00 -20.12 -11.93
N CYS A 148 8.07 -20.50 -11.07
CA CYS A 148 8.13 -21.77 -10.33
C CYS A 148 6.70 -22.28 -10.17
N VAL A 149 6.14 -22.84 -11.25
CA VAL A 149 5.11 -23.89 -11.19
C VAL A 149 5.33 -24.79 -12.41
N SER A 150 5.48 -26.08 -12.10
CA SER A 150 5.52 -27.28 -12.95
C SER A 150 6.80 -27.60 -13.70
#